data_AF-A0A1I3IX29-F1
#
_entry.id   AF-A0A1I3IX29-F1
#
_cell.length_a   1.000
_cell.length_b   1.000
_cell.length_c   1.000
_cell.angle_alpha   90.00
_cell.angle_beta   90.00
_cell.angle_gamma   90.00
#
_symmetry.space_group_name_H-M   'P 1'
#
loop_
_entity.id
_entity.type
_entity.pdbx_description
1 polymer ?
#
loop_
_entity_poly.entity_id
_entity_poly.type
_entity_poly.pdbx_seq_one_letter_code
_entity_poly.pdbx_strand_id
1 'polypeptide(L)'
;MKKFSFLLLFLITFQISFSQNYNMTSPEGFGAAATGGGNATPITVTTYTALKNALNSTTTANSVILVSGIIDCVYTSVTLNNKTIIGLPGARLRNLQITPGNSTASANASGILYIKPGSNNVIIRNLIFEGPGAYDVDGRDNLTNEGTNVWVDHCEFQDGMDGNFDNKGAADNVSISWCKFTYLKPAIAGGSGGSADHRFTNLVGSAITDFPADGRYSITFQNNYFAEGCKARMPRARNAELHVLNCYYKTSVSGASAIGLGAGNSGTTCYVENTNFEQITNISTPVNEGTGTTSVKFAGSIKGTSGADVTGLDQGTALKPTYAYTTMPVADVATSVSNATCGAGATLQVSSAGVISSSCAPLATNEVLSQLGLKYYPSIVKDILNIDFLDKSSGKTDLKFYSVTGQKALSVSKKINSGEKLNLNLGNLPAGVYICNVTRNEKSTSFKFIKK
;
A
#
# COMPACT_ATOMS: atom_id res chain seq x y z
N MET A 1 53.87 -34.91 17.71
CA MET A 1 53.32 -33.84 16.84
C MET A 1 51.81 -33.85 16.97
N LYS A 2 51.23 -32.83 17.64
CA LYS A 2 49.79 -32.72 17.92
C LYS A 2 49.06 -32.31 16.64
N LYS A 3 48.12 -33.12 16.15
CA LYS A 3 47.27 -32.78 15.01
C LYS A 3 46.13 -31.89 15.51
N PHE A 4 46.17 -30.60 15.14
CA PHE A 4 45.04 -29.69 15.32
C PHE A 4 43.95 -30.06 14.32
N SER A 5 42.78 -30.44 14.82
CA SER A 5 41.57 -30.64 14.02
C SER A 5 40.89 -29.28 13.87
N PHE A 6 40.85 -28.73 12.66
CA PHE A 6 40.06 -27.53 12.36
C PHE A 6 38.58 -27.92 12.33
N LEU A 7 37.85 -27.58 13.39
CA LEU A 7 36.39 -27.66 13.42
C LEU A 7 35.86 -26.45 12.64
N LEU A 8 35.39 -26.66 11.42
CA LEU A 8 34.74 -25.65 10.60
C LEU A 8 33.37 -25.34 11.20
N LEU A 9 33.26 -24.23 11.93
CA LEU A 9 32.00 -23.76 12.51
C LEU A 9 31.16 -23.15 11.37
N PHE A 10 30.24 -23.94 10.80
CA PHE A 10 29.23 -23.43 9.86
C PHE A 10 28.26 -22.53 10.65
N LEU A 11 28.45 -21.22 10.57
CA LEU A 11 27.45 -20.24 11.01
C LEU A 11 26.27 -20.31 10.02
N ILE A 12 25.24 -21.07 10.37
CA ILE A 12 23.94 -21.01 9.69
C ILE A 12 23.29 -19.69 10.11
N THR A 13 23.43 -18.65 9.27
CA THR A 13 22.67 -17.41 9.42
C THR A 13 21.19 -17.74 9.21
N PHE A 14 20.41 -17.74 10.30
CA PHE A 14 18.95 -17.81 10.23
C PHE A 14 18.42 -16.51 9.61
N GLN A 15 18.05 -16.56 8.33
CA GLN A 15 17.23 -15.54 7.70
C GLN A 15 15.81 -15.68 8.27
N ILE A 16 15.42 -14.75 9.14
CA ILE A 16 14.02 -14.61 9.55
C ILE A 16 13.30 -13.98 8.36
N SER A 17 12.60 -14.78 7.56
CA SER A 17 11.73 -14.26 6.51
C SER A 17 10.55 -13.55 7.19
N PHE A 18 10.50 -12.22 7.10
CA PHE A 18 9.33 -11.45 7.48
C PHE A 18 8.24 -11.67 6.44
N SER A 19 7.02 -11.97 6.90
CA SER A 19 5.88 -12.06 6.01
C SER A 19 5.37 -10.68 5.66
N GLN A 20 5.21 -10.41 4.37
CA GLN A 20 4.51 -9.21 3.94
C GLN A 20 3.00 -9.38 3.99
N ASN A 21 2.32 -8.33 4.46
CA ASN A 21 0.88 -8.23 4.42
C ASN A 21 0.45 -7.52 3.13
N TYR A 22 0.20 -8.30 2.09
CA TYR A 22 -0.28 -7.84 0.78
C TYR A 22 -1.80 -7.54 0.77
N ASN A 23 -2.50 -7.65 1.90
CA ASN A 23 -3.89 -7.26 2.03
C ASN A 23 -4.15 -6.81 3.47
N MET A 24 -3.80 -5.57 3.75
CA MET A 24 -4.06 -4.95 5.04
C MET A 24 -5.57 -4.90 5.28
N THR A 25 -6.00 -5.28 6.49
CA THR A 25 -7.41 -5.21 6.91
C THR A 25 -7.80 -3.82 7.39
N SER A 26 -6.81 -3.00 7.74
CA SER A 26 -6.96 -1.62 8.22
C SER A 26 -5.72 -0.79 7.86
N PRO A 27 -5.84 0.54 7.75
CA PRO A 27 -4.69 1.41 7.52
C PRO A 27 -3.74 1.38 8.72
N GLU A 28 -2.43 1.40 8.42
CA GLU A 28 -1.40 1.85 9.35
C GLU A 28 -1.02 3.29 8.96
N GLY A 29 -0.40 4.05 9.86
CA GLY A 29 -0.01 5.43 9.59
C GLY A 29 -0.96 6.48 10.13
N PHE A 30 -0.77 7.73 9.70
CA PHE A 30 -1.61 8.86 10.10
C PHE A 30 -3.09 8.67 9.74
N GLY A 31 -3.40 7.91 8.68
CA GLY A 31 -4.77 7.55 8.29
C GLY A 31 -5.39 6.38 9.05
N ALA A 32 -4.78 5.88 10.14
CA ALA A 32 -5.24 4.69 10.88
C ALA A 32 -6.69 4.79 11.41
N ALA A 33 -7.25 5.99 11.52
CA ALA A 33 -8.64 6.21 11.93
C ALA A 33 -9.68 5.93 10.82
N ALA A 34 -9.26 5.74 9.57
CA ALA A 34 -10.18 5.50 8.46
C ALA A 34 -10.80 4.09 8.54
N THR A 35 -12.12 4.05 8.70
CA THR A 35 -12.99 2.86 8.70
C THR A 35 -13.94 2.81 7.50
N GLY A 36 -14.03 3.89 6.74
CA GLY A 36 -14.81 4.02 5.50
C GLY A 36 -16.31 3.76 5.71
N GLY A 37 -16.91 3.04 4.77
CA GLY A 37 -18.31 2.64 4.78
C GLY A 37 -18.65 1.47 5.70
N GLY A 38 -17.67 0.93 6.45
CA GLY A 38 -17.85 -0.18 7.36
C GLY A 38 -18.38 -1.45 6.67
N ASN A 39 -19.34 -2.12 7.33
CA ASN A 39 -19.89 -3.41 6.89
C ASN A 39 -21.18 -3.28 6.06
N ALA A 40 -21.45 -2.12 5.47
CA ALA A 40 -22.63 -1.96 4.61
C ALA A 40 -22.56 -2.92 3.41
N THR A 41 -23.71 -3.46 3.00
CA THR A 41 -23.79 -4.32 1.81
C THR A 41 -23.29 -3.55 0.59
N PRO A 42 -22.29 -4.07 -0.15
CA PRO A 42 -21.76 -3.35 -1.30
C PRO A 42 -22.78 -3.22 -2.43
N ILE A 43 -22.78 -2.07 -3.10
CA ILE A 43 -23.43 -1.89 -4.40
C ILE A 43 -22.39 -1.93 -5.51
N THR A 44 -22.76 -2.38 -6.71
CA THR A 44 -21.84 -2.38 -7.87
C THR A 44 -22.25 -1.31 -8.88
N VAL A 45 -21.26 -0.54 -9.34
CA VAL A 45 -21.42 0.48 -10.40
C VAL A 45 -20.57 0.12 -11.61
N THR A 46 -21.13 0.30 -12.80
CA THR A 46 -20.50 -0.02 -14.10
C THR A 46 -20.52 1.14 -15.08
N THR A 47 -21.14 2.27 -14.70
CA THR A 47 -21.27 3.46 -15.55
C THR A 47 -20.95 4.71 -14.76
N TYR A 48 -20.54 5.78 -15.46
CA TYR A 48 -20.23 7.06 -14.83
C TYR A 48 -21.41 7.63 -14.05
N THR A 49 -22.62 7.57 -14.61
CA THR A 49 -23.84 8.05 -13.93
C THR A 49 -24.11 7.29 -12.64
N ALA A 50 -23.98 5.96 -12.64
CA ALA A 50 -24.18 5.15 -11.44
C ALA A 50 -23.10 5.45 -10.38
N LEU A 51 -21.83 5.56 -10.79
CA LEU A 51 -20.73 5.95 -9.91
C LEU A 51 -21.00 7.32 -9.29
N LYS A 52 -21.28 8.34 -10.11
CA LYS A 52 -21.55 9.71 -9.63
C LYS A 52 -22.71 9.76 -8.65
N ASN A 53 -23.80 9.05 -8.93
CA ASN A 53 -24.96 8.99 -8.04
C ASN A 53 -24.61 8.32 -6.70
N ALA A 54 -23.86 7.21 -6.74
CA ALA A 54 -23.41 6.51 -5.54
C ALA A 54 -22.47 7.37 -4.67
N LEU A 55 -21.52 8.07 -5.30
CA LEU A 55 -20.59 8.97 -4.61
C LEU A 55 -21.30 10.13 -3.91
N ASN A 56 -22.33 10.71 -4.54
CA ASN A 56 -23.10 11.83 -3.97
C ASN A 56 -24.18 11.40 -2.97
N SER A 57 -24.49 10.10 -2.90
CA SER A 57 -25.53 9.59 -2.01
C SER A 57 -25.05 9.59 -0.57
N THR A 58 -25.86 10.15 0.33
CA THR A 58 -25.63 10.13 1.78
C THR A 58 -26.26 8.92 2.48
N THR A 59 -26.93 8.03 1.74
CA THR A 59 -27.56 6.85 2.34
C THR A 59 -26.55 5.77 2.66
N THR A 60 -26.79 5.02 3.73
CA THR A 60 -25.94 3.89 4.17
C THR A 60 -25.85 2.78 3.13
N ALA A 61 -26.87 2.61 2.30
CA ALA A 61 -26.86 1.66 1.18
C ALA A 61 -25.80 1.99 0.10
N ASN A 62 -25.28 3.22 0.07
CA ASN A 62 -24.20 3.63 -0.83
C ASN A 62 -22.87 3.83 -0.09
N SER A 63 -22.72 3.31 1.13
CA SER A 63 -21.49 3.49 1.91
C SER A 63 -20.35 2.61 1.42
N VAL A 64 -20.63 1.46 0.80
CA VAL A 64 -19.62 0.59 0.17
C VAL A 64 -19.96 0.43 -1.31
N ILE A 65 -19.04 0.88 -2.17
CA ILE A 65 -19.22 0.98 -3.62
C ILE A 65 -18.16 0.11 -4.31
N LEU A 66 -18.60 -0.90 -5.04
CA LEU A 66 -17.76 -1.69 -5.94
C LEU A 66 -17.80 -1.08 -7.34
N VAL A 67 -16.64 -0.83 -7.91
CA VAL A 67 -16.50 -0.40 -9.31
C VAL A 67 -16.16 -1.61 -10.15
N SER A 68 -16.88 -1.81 -11.25
CA SER A 68 -16.65 -2.93 -12.16
C SER A 68 -16.38 -2.45 -13.58
N GLY A 69 -15.34 -3.01 -14.20
CA GLY A 69 -14.94 -2.68 -15.55
C GLY A 69 -14.30 -1.29 -15.68
N ILE A 70 -14.28 -0.78 -16.90
CA ILE A 70 -13.75 0.55 -17.23
C ILE A 70 -14.91 1.53 -17.26
N ILE A 71 -14.83 2.58 -16.43
CA ILE A 71 -15.75 3.70 -16.42
C ILE A 71 -15.03 4.90 -16.99
N ASP A 72 -15.48 5.37 -18.16
CA ASP A 72 -15.06 6.65 -18.71
C ASP A 72 -15.73 7.77 -17.91
N CYS A 73 -14.90 8.48 -17.15
CA CYS A 73 -15.29 9.53 -16.24
C CYS A 73 -15.16 10.90 -16.89
N VAL A 74 -16.00 11.83 -16.42
CA VAL A 74 -15.64 13.24 -16.40
C VAL A 74 -15.34 13.65 -14.95
N TYR A 75 -14.54 14.71 -14.80
CA TYR A 75 -14.13 15.21 -13.49
C TYR A 75 -15.31 15.33 -12.51
N THR A 76 -15.16 14.71 -11.34
CA THR A 76 -16.21 14.66 -10.32
C THR A 76 -15.69 15.21 -9.00
N SER A 77 -16.26 16.32 -8.56
CA SER A 77 -16.02 16.88 -7.22
C SER A 77 -17.13 16.48 -6.27
N VAL A 78 -16.78 15.90 -5.13
CA VAL A 78 -17.76 15.30 -4.21
C VAL A 78 -17.30 15.41 -2.75
N THR A 79 -18.26 15.52 -1.84
CA THR A 79 -18.02 15.40 -0.39
C THR A 79 -18.28 13.96 0.01
N LEU A 80 -17.29 13.28 0.56
CA LEU A 80 -17.39 11.87 0.94
C LEU A 80 -17.31 11.73 2.47
N ASN A 81 -18.32 11.11 3.06
CA ASN A 81 -18.33 10.82 4.49
C ASN A 81 -18.70 9.36 4.72
N ASN A 82 -17.85 8.62 5.45
CA ASN A 82 -18.04 7.19 5.73
C ASN A 82 -18.25 6.38 4.44
N LYS A 83 -17.29 6.48 3.52
CA LYS A 83 -17.34 5.87 2.19
C LYS A 83 -16.17 4.91 1.99
N THR A 84 -16.47 3.74 1.43
CA THR A 84 -15.49 2.79 0.91
C THR A 84 -15.76 2.58 -0.57
N ILE A 85 -14.76 2.85 -1.41
CA ILE A 85 -14.82 2.66 -2.86
C ILE A 85 -13.77 1.61 -3.21
N ILE A 86 -14.18 0.49 -3.80
CA ILE A 86 -13.29 -0.64 -4.10
C ILE A 86 -13.44 -1.02 -5.58
N GLY A 87 -12.33 -1.14 -6.29
CA GLY A 87 -12.33 -1.74 -7.63
C GLY A 87 -12.40 -3.26 -7.57
N LEU A 88 -13.27 -3.85 -8.39
CA LEU A 88 -13.12 -5.25 -8.78
C LEU A 88 -11.83 -5.44 -9.61
N PRO A 89 -11.31 -6.67 -9.79
CA PRO A 89 -10.10 -6.89 -10.57
C PRO A 89 -10.15 -6.20 -11.94
N GLY A 90 -9.17 -5.33 -12.21
CA GLY A 90 -9.07 -4.56 -13.44
C GLY A 90 -10.00 -3.34 -13.54
N ALA A 91 -10.74 -3.00 -12.49
CA ALA A 91 -11.62 -1.84 -12.46
C ALA A 91 -10.83 -0.55 -12.65
N ARG A 92 -11.33 0.30 -13.55
CA ARG A 92 -10.63 1.50 -13.99
C ARG A 92 -11.57 2.69 -14.06
N LEU A 93 -11.15 3.80 -13.46
CA LEU A 93 -11.72 5.11 -13.71
C LEU A 93 -10.80 5.83 -14.69
N ARG A 94 -11.33 6.22 -15.84
CA ARG A 94 -10.51 6.73 -16.96
C ARG A 94 -11.02 8.07 -17.44
N ASN A 95 -10.13 9.03 -17.62
CA ASN A 95 -10.41 10.26 -18.35
C ASN A 95 -9.24 10.55 -19.29
N LEU A 96 -9.48 10.42 -20.60
CA LEU A 96 -8.46 10.62 -21.64
C LEU A 96 -8.59 11.96 -22.38
N GLN A 97 -9.36 12.90 -21.85
CA GLN A 97 -9.61 14.17 -22.51
C GLN A 97 -8.40 15.10 -22.46
N ILE A 98 -7.89 15.48 -23.62
CA ILE A 98 -6.79 16.44 -23.80
C ILE A 98 -6.89 17.11 -25.16
N THR A 99 -6.50 18.38 -25.25
CA THR A 99 -6.42 19.14 -26.50
C THR A 99 -5.09 19.89 -26.54
N PRO A 100 -4.01 19.25 -27.03
CA PRO A 100 -2.69 19.88 -27.12
C PRO A 100 -2.76 21.20 -27.89
N GLY A 101 -2.06 22.23 -27.39
CA GLY A 101 -2.14 23.60 -27.93
C GLY A 101 -3.34 24.41 -27.44
N ASN A 102 -4.28 23.82 -26.69
CA ASN A 102 -5.36 24.54 -26.02
C ASN A 102 -5.34 24.21 -24.52
N SER A 103 -4.59 25.02 -23.75
CA SER A 103 -4.41 24.82 -22.32
C SER A 103 -5.71 24.87 -21.54
N THR A 104 -6.57 25.87 -21.80
CA THR A 104 -7.84 26.04 -21.10
C THR A 104 -8.79 24.86 -21.33
N ALA A 105 -8.90 24.36 -22.57
CA ALA A 105 -9.74 23.20 -22.86
C ALA A 105 -9.22 21.94 -22.17
N SER A 106 -7.90 21.71 -22.21
CA SER A 106 -7.25 20.57 -21.57
C SER A 106 -7.43 20.61 -20.04
N ALA A 107 -7.15 21.75 -19.41
CA ALA A 107 -7.29 21.92 -17.97
C ALA A 107 -8.73 21.66 -17.50
N ASN A 108 -9.72 22.23 -18.17
CA ASN A 108 -11.14 22.09 -17.81
C ASN A 108 -11.67 20.66 -17.94
N ALA A 109 -11.16 19.90 -18.92
CA ALA A 109 -11.59 18.53 -19.22
C ALA A 109 -10.86 17.48 -18.37
N SER A 110 -9.69 17.81 -17.83
CA SER A 110 -8.84 16.89 -17.08
C SER A 110 -9.37 16.49 -15.70
N GLY A 111 -8.72 15.47 -15.12
CA GLY A 111 -8.95 14.94 -13.78
C GLY A 111 -10.11 13.97 -13.66
N ILE A 112 -10.15 13.22 -12.55
CA ILE A 112 -11.13 12.14 -12.35
C ILE A 112 -11.97 12.39 -11.10
N LEU A 113 -11.33 12.44 -9.92
CA LEU A 113 -12.03 12.56 -8.65
C LEU A 113 -11.40 13.64 -7.76
N TYR A 114 -12.23 14.51 -7.21
CA TYR A 114 -11.84 15.50 -6.21
C TYR A 114 -12.68 15.33 -4.95
N ILE A 115 -12.01 14.92 -3.86
CA ILE A 115 -12.58 14.82 -2.51
C ILE A 115 -12.52 16.21 -1.87
N LYS A 116 -13.67 16.85 -1.72
CA LYS A 116 -13.79 18.22 -1.21
C LYS A 116 -13.46 18.34 0.28
N PRO A 117 -13.14 19.55 0.77
CA PRO A 117 -13.15 19.89 2.20
C PRO A 117 -14.45 19.44 2.88
N GLY A 118 -14.32 19.05 4.16
CA GLY A 118 -15.43 18.51 4.94
C GLY A 118 -15.77 17.04 4.64
N SER A 119 -14.99 16.38 3.77
CA SER A 119 -15.00 14.92 3.64
C SER A 119 -14.21 14.30 4.79
N ASN A 120 -14.71 13.20 5.33
CA ASN A 120 -14.08 12.48 6.43
C ASN A 120 -14.31 10.97 6.32
N ASN A 121 -13.32 10.18 6.75
CA ASN A 121 -13.46 8.73 6.87
C ASN A 121 -13.74 8.06 5.52
N VAL A 122 -12.73 8.09 4.64
CA VAL A 122 -12.83 7.60 3.25
C VAL A 122 -11.78 6.53 3.00
N ILE A 123 -12.21 5.42 2.40
CA ILE A 123 -11.33 4.34 1.93
C ILE A 123 -11.48 4.21 0.41
N ILE A 124 -10.37 4.23 -0.33
CA ILE A 124 -10.32 3.95 -1.77
C ILE A 124 -9.34 2.80 -2.00
N ARG A 125 -9.80 1.69 -2.57
CA ARG A 125 -8.97 0.50 -2.79
C ARG A 125 -9.08 -0.10 -4.18
N ASN A 126 -7.99 -0.72 -4.62
CA ASN A 126 -7.96 -1.58 -5.80
C ASN A 126 -8.47 -0.94 -7.11
N LEU A 127 -8.27 0.36 -7.29
CA LEU A 127 -8.71 1.10 -8.47
C LEU A 127 -7.53 1.51 -9.33
N ILE A 128 -7.71 1.44 -10.65
CA ILE A 128 -6.82 2.08 -11.61
C ILE A 128 -7.41 3.45 -11.98
N PHE A 129 -6.65 4.51 -11.75
CA PHE A 129 -6.92 5.85 -12.27
C PHE A 129 -6.07 6.06 -13.52
N GLU A 130 -6.70 6.34 -14.66
CA GLU A 130 -5.99 6.58 -15.92
C GLU A 130 -6.33 7.96 -16.50
N GLY A 131 -5.33 8.82 -16.56
CA GLY A 131 -5.40 10.14 -17.14
C GLY A 131 -4.96 10.20 -18.62
N PRO A 132 -5.01 11.39 -19.24
CA PRO A 132 -4.71 11.57 -20.66
C PRO A 132 -3.21 11.59 -20.98
N GLY A 133 -2.33 11.72 -19.99
CA GLY A 133 -0.91 11.99 -20.15
C GLY A 133 -0.53 13.39 -19.63
N ALA A 134 0.73 13.53 -19.20
CA ALA A 134 1.23 14.75 -18.60
C ALA A 134 1.30 15.91 -19.62
N TYR A 135 0.61 17.00 -19.31
CA TYR A 135 0.60 18.22 -20.11
C TYR A 135 0.41 19.41 -19.17
N ASP A 136 1.44 20.24 -19.03
CA ASP A 136 1.48 21.26 -17.99
C ASP A 136 0.55 22.45 -18.29
N VAL A 137 -0.71 22.36 -17.91
CA VAL A 137 -1.73 23.39 -18.22
C VAL A 137 -2.48 23.86 -16.98
N ASP A 138 -1.90 23.66 -15.79
CA ASP A 138 -2.59 23.86 -14.51
C ASP A 138 -3.92 23.11 -14.48
N GLY A 139 -3.86 21.84 -14.91
CA GLY A 139 -5.02 20.96 -15.03
C GLY A 139 -5.49 20.43 -13.68
N ARG A 140 -6.11 19.25 -13.73
CA ARG A 140 -6.60 18.54 -12.55
C ARG A 140 -5.95 17.17 -12.48
N ASP A 141 -5.82 16.70 -11.26
CA ASP A 141 -5.17 15.43 -10.94
C ASP A 141 -6.07 14.25 -11.24
N ASN A 142 -5.47 13.06 -11.37
CA ASN A 142 -6.24 11.81 -11.31
C ASN A 142 -7.08 11.77 -10.02
N LEU A 143 -6.46 12.01 -8.86
CA LEU A 143 -7.15 12.18 -7.59
C LEU A 143 -6.64 13.42 -6.86
N THR A 144 -7.54 14.27 -6.37
CA THR A 144 -7.21 15.34 -5.43
C THR A 144 -7.96 15.10 -4.12
N ASN A 145 -7.28 15.22 -2.99
CA ASN A 145 -7.88 15.10 -1.66
C ASN A 145 -7.73 16.39 -0.84
N GLU A 146 -8.84 16.85 -0.28
CA GLU A 146 -8.93 17.87 0.77
C GLU A 146 -9.76 17.36 1.98
N GLY A 147 -9.97 16.04 2.07
CA GLY A 147 -10.65 15.38 3.18
C GLY A 147 -9.71 14.80 4.23
N THR A 148 -10.26 14.48 5.41
CA THR A 148 -9.51 13.97 6.56
C THR A 148 -9.81 12.50 6.87
N ASN A 149 -8.88 11.80 7.52
CA ASN A 149 -9.01 10.36 7.81
C ASN A 149 -9.24 9.56 6.52
N VAL A 150 -8.26 9.58 5.63
CA VAL A 150 -8.35 8.99 4.30
C VAL A 150 -7.33 7.87 4.15
N TRP A 151 -7.78 6.74 3.61
CA TRP A 151 -6.91 5.62 3.25
C TRP A 151 -7.05 5.29 1.77
N VAL A 152 -5.95 5.40 1.03
CA VAL A 152 -5.86 5.00 -0.37
C VAL A 152 -4.90 3.83 -0.45
N ASP A 153 -5.41 2.66 -0.85
CA ASP A 153 -4.65 1.41 -0.80
C ASP A 153 -4.75 0.57 -2.07
N HIS A 154 -3.65 0.00 -2.52
CA HIS A 154 -3.65 -0.83 -3.73
C HIS A 154 -4.27 -0.12 -4.95
N CYS A 155 -4.10 1.19 -5.09
CA CYS A 155 -4.53 1.90 -6.29
C CYS A 155 -3.36 2.05 -7.26
N GLU A 156 -3.65 2.04 -8.56
CA GLU A 156 -2.67 2.36 -9.60
C GLU A 156 -3.05 3.67 -10.26
N PHE A 157 -2.12 4.63 -10.28
CA PHE A 157 -2.29 5.93 -10.91
C PHE A 157 -1.41 6.01 -12.14
N GLN A 158 -2.05 6.23 -13.29
CA GLN A 158 -1.42 6.28 -14.60
C GLN A 158 -1.69 7.64 -15.22
N ASP A 159 -0.63 8.29 -15.71
CA ASP A 159 -0.74 9.34 -16.72
C ASP A 159 -1.59 10.57 -16.32
N GLY A 160 -1.48 11.04 -15.06
CA GLY A 160 -2.11 12.30 -14.64
C GLY A 160 -1.72 13.48 -15.56
N MET A 161 -2.66 14.38 -15.85
CA MET A 161 -2.35 15.57 -16.67
C MET A 161 -1.45 16.54 -15.90
N ASP A 162 -1.87 16.85 -14.68
CA ASP A 162 -1.09 17.56 -13.66
C ASP A 162 -0.49 16.50 -12.71
N GLY A 163 -1.07 16.31 -11.52
CA GLY A 163 -0.71 15.25 -10.58
C GLY A 163 -1.39 13.90 -10.82
N ASN A 164 -0.80 12.85 -10.25
CA ASN A 164 -1.47 11.56 -10.06
C ASN A 164 -2.33 11.57 -8.79
N PHE A 165 -1.78 12.00 -7.65
CA PHE A 165 -2.55 12.11 -6.42
C PHE A 165 -2.03 13.20 -5.50
N ASP A 166 -2.80 14.28 -5.40
CA ASP A 166 -2.47 15.46 -4.60
C ASP A 166 -3.29 15.53 -3.31
N ASN A 167 -2.65 15.98 -2.24
CA ASN A 167 -3.27 16.27 -0.95
C ASN A 167 -3.01 17.74 -0.61
N LYS A 168 -4.07 18.52 -0.40
CA LYS A 168 -3.95 19.97 -0.19
C LYS A 168 -5.08 20.50 0.68
N GLY A 169 -5.18 21.81 0.85
CA GLY A 169 -6.30 22.44 1.54
C GLY A 169 -6.47 21.85 2.94
N ALA A 170 -7.67 21.33 3.21
CA ALA A 170 -8.04 20.73 4.50
C ALA A 170 -7.68 19.25 4.67
N ALA A 171 -6.91 18.64 3.74
CA ALA A 171 -6.48 17.25 3.89
C ALA A 171 -5.65 17.07 5.16
N ASP A 172 -5.89 15.97 5.88
CA ASP A 172 -5.05 15.56 7.01
C ASP A 172 -5.36 14.12 7.43
N ASN A 173 -4.46 13.48 8.18
CA ASN A 173 -4.59 12.09 8.62
C ASN A 173 -4.79 11.13 7.43
N VAL A 174 -3.78 11.07 6.57
CA VAL A 174 -3.84 10.30 5.31
C VAL A 174 -2.83 9.17 5.32
N SER A 175 -3.28 7.97 4.94
CA SER A 175 -2.41 6.83 4.64
C SER A 175 -2.56 6.44 3.18
N ILE A 176 -1.43 6.32 2.50
CA ILE A 176 -1.31 5.92 1.10
C ILE A 176 -0.45 4.67 1.10
N SER A 177 -1.05 3.51 0.89
CA SER A 177 -0.35 2.23 1.00
C SER A 177 -0.46 1.37 -0.25
N TRP A 178 0.60 0.62 -0.57
CA TRP A 178 0.60 -0.31 -1.70
C TRP A 178 0.10 0.29 -3.02
N CYS A 179 0.22 1.60 -3.21
CA CYS A 179 -0.19 2.27 -4.44
C CYS A 179 0.96 2.28 -5.43
N LYS A 180 0.63 2.16 -6.72
CA LYS A 180 1.59 2.28 -7.82
C LYS A 180 1.34 3.59 -8.57
N PHE A 181 2.39 4.38 -8.76
CA PHE A 181 2.38 5.61 -9.53
C PHE A 181 3.25 5.41 -10.78
N THR A 182 2.74 5.75 -11.95
CA THR A 182 3.48 5.57 -13.21
C THR A 182 3.00 6.55 -14.28
N TYR A 183 3.84 6.78 -15.28
CA TYR A 183 3.47 7.45 -16.52
C TYR A 183 3.89 6.58 -17.69
N LEU A 184 2.92 6.08 -18.43
CA LEU A 184 3.09 5.20 -19.58
C LEU A 184 3.08 5.99 -20.89
N LYS A 185 2.60 7.25 -20.86
CA LYS A 185 2.53 8.17 -22.00
C LYS A 185 3.68 9.17 -21.94
N PRO A 186 4.27 9.56 -23.09
CA PRO A 186 5.22 10.67 -23.13
C PRO A 186 4.59 11.96 -22.62
N ALA A 187 5.39 12.81 -21.97
CA ALA A 187 4.94 14.15 -21.60
C ALA A 187 4.79 15.03 -22.85
N ILE A 188 3.86 15.98 -22.78
CA ILE A 188 3.56 16.94 -23.84
C ILE A 188 4.12 18.30 -23.43
N ALA A 189 4.98 18.88 -24.27
CA ALA A 189 5.53 20.21 -24.06
C ALA A 189 4.59 21.32 -24.56
N GLY A 190 4.89 22.58 -24.21
CA GLY A 190 4.17 23.76 -24.71
C GLY A 190 2.89 24.09 -23.94
N GLY A 191 2.66 23.46 -22.80
CA GLY A 191 1.58 23.82 -21.88
C GLY A 191 1.86 25.14 -21.16
N SER A 192 0.81 25.78 -20.63
CA SER A 192 0.89 27.09 -19.99
C SER A 192 1.59 27.11 -18.62
N GLY A 193 1.67 25.98 -17.91
CA GLY A 193 2.32 25.89 -16.60
C GLY A 193 3.85 25.81 -16.65
N GLY A 194 4.42 25.68 -17.86
CA GLY A 194 5.84 25.96 -18.12
C GLY A 194 6.81 24.78 -18.00
N SER A 195 6.38 23.60 -17.54
CA SER A 195 7.17 22.37 -17.63
C SER A 195 6.96 21.66 -18.97
N ALA A 196 8.05 21.31 -19.64
CA ALA A 196 8.01 20.43 -20.82
C ALA A 196 7.79 18.95 -20.44
N ASP A 197 7.97 18.60 -19.17
CA ASP A 197 7.78 17.25 -18.66
C ASP A 197 7.14 17.32 -17.26
N HIS A 198 5.81 17.38 -17.22
CA HIS A 198 5.03 17.47 -15.98
C HIS A 198 4.63 16.10 -15.43
N ARG A 199 5.48 15.08 -15.55
CA ARG A 199 5.23 13.77 -14.92
C ARG A 199 5.49 13.81 -13.42
N PHE A 200 4.81 14.73 -12.74
CA PHE A 200 4.97 15.15 -11.36
C PHE A 200 3.87 14.52 -10.52
N THR A 201 4.19 13.47 -9.76
CA THR A 201 3.14 12.52 -9.33
C THR A 201 2.32 12.97 -8.12
N ASN A 202 2.93 13.46 -7.04
CA ASN A 202 2.23 13.67 -5.78
C ASN A 202 2.68 14.98 -5.10
N LEU A 203 1.77 15.96 -5.04
CA LEU A 203 1.93 17.18 -4.27
C LEU A 203 1.26 17.06 -2.89
N VAL A 204 1.93 17.56 -1.85
CA VAL A 204 1.39 17.73 -0.50
C VAL A 204 1.49 19.20 -0.09
N GLY A 205 0.34 19.82 0.12
CA GLY A 205 0.16 21.26 0.21
C GLY A 205 0.33 21.92 -1.15
N SER A 206 -0.48 22.92 -1.49
CA SER A 206 -0.48 23.61 -2.80
C SER A 206 0.24 24.96 -2.81
N ALA A 207 0.31 25.64 -1.67
CA ALA A 207 1.09 26.88 -1.47
C ALA A 207 1.85 26.89 -0.12
N ILE A 208 2.75 27.86 0.07
CA ILE A 208 3.46 28.04 1.36
C ILE A 208 2.51 28.36 2.52
N THR A 209 1.34 28.95 2.21
CA THR A 209 0.25 29.25 3.14
C THR A 209 -0.84 28.18 3.19
N ASP A 210 -0.68 27.07 2.45
CA ASP A 210 -1.66 25.99 2.42
C ASP A 210 -1.28 24.93 3.44
N PHE A 211 -2.10 24.79 4.48
CA PHE A 211 -1.91 23.84 5.57
C PHE A 211 -3.22 23.62 6.33
N PRO A 212 -3.42 22.43 6.95
CA PRO A 212 -4.59 22.15 7.78
C PRO A 212 -4.58 22.98 9.07
N ALA A 213 -5.70 22.96 9.79
CA ALA A 213 -5.92 23.83 10.94
C ALA A 213 -4.91 23.66 12.09
N ASP A 214 -4.34 22.46 12.24
CA ASP A 214 -3.30 22.12 13.22
C ASP A 214 -1.87 22.43 12.73
N GLY A 215 -1.75 22.95 11.50
CA GLY A 215 -0.55 23.55 10.96
C GLY A 215 0.20 22.69 9.96
N ARG A 216 0.11 21.35 10.02
CA ARG A 216 0.85 20.48 9.07
C ARG A 216 0.04 19.29 8.60
N TYR A 217 0.13 18.97 7.31
CA TYR A 217 -0.40 17.74 6.73
C TYR A 217 0.25 16.51 7.36
N SER A 218 -0.52 15.57 7.88
CA SER A 218 -0.01 14.30 8.40
C SER A 218 -0.24 13.17 7.39
N ILE A 219 0.81 12.75 6.67
CA ILE A 219 0.69 11.80 5.55
C ILE A 219 1.71 10.65 5.64
N THR A 220 1.21 9.42 5.52
CA THR A 220 2.04 8.20 5.44
C THR A 220 2.03 7.64 4.02
N PHE A 221 3.21 7.40 3.45
CA PHE A 221 3.43 6.65 2.23
C PHE A 221 4.07 5.30 2.62
N GLN A 222 3.34 4.20 2.50
CA GLN A 222 3.80 2.87 2.91
C GLN A 222 3.76 1.88 1.74
N ASN A 223 4.84 1.16 1.48
CA ASN A 223 4.88 0.09 0.45
C ASN A 223 4.47 0.57 -0.96
N ASN A 224 4.61 1.87 -1.27
CA ASN A 224 4.22 2.41 -2.57
C ASN A 224 5.30 2.18 -3.62
N TYR A 225 4.89 2.04 -4.87
CA TYR A 225 5.78 1.92 -6.02
C TYR A 225 5.73 3.18 -6.87
N PHE A 226 6.80 3.96 -6.87
CA PHE A 226 7.05 5.01 -7.84
C PHE A 226 7.79 4.40 -9.04
N ALA A 227 7.01 4.04 -10.05
CA ALA A 227 7.45 3.21 -11.17
C ALA A 227 7.85 4.03 -12.40
N GLU A 228 8.00 3.34 -13.53
CA GLU A 228 8.45 3.92 -14.79
C GLU A 228 7.64 5.16 -15.18
N GLY A 229 8.34 6.15 -15.75
CA GLY A 229 7.77 7.39 -16.21
C GLY A 229 7.60 8.47 -15.14
N CYS A 230 7.64 8.15 -13.84
CA CYS A 230 7.65 9.19 -12.80
C CYS A 230 8.91 10.06 -12.93
N LYS A 231 8.73 11.39 -13.01
CA LYS A 231 9.82 12.37 -13.15
C LYS A 231 10.13 13.10 -11.85
N ALA A 232 9.11 13.59 -11.14
CA ALA A 232 9.30 14.35 -9.91
C ALA A 232 8.12 14.20 -8.94
N ARG A 233 8.26 14.85 -7.77
CA ARG A 233 7.24 14.91 -6.71
C ARG A 233 6.83 13.53 -6.19
N MET A 234 7.77 12.75 -5.66
CA MET A 234 7.54 11.39 -5.15
C MET A 234 7.75 11.22 -3.62
N PRO A 235 7.09 11.99 -2.73
CA PRO A 235 6.23 13.16 -2.98
C PRO A 235 7.04 14.48 -3.04
N ARG A 236 6.39 15.57 -3.46
CA ARG A 236 6.82 16.94 -3.14
C ARG A 236 5.90 17.50 -2.06
N ALA A 237 6.45 17.95 -0.95
CA ALA A 237 5.66 18.39 0.20
C ALA A 237 6.13 19.71 0.79
N ARG A 238 5.18 20.45 1.35
CA ARG A 238 5.41 21.58 2.26
C ARG A 238 4.33 21.65 3.33
N ASN A 239 4.64 22.28 4.46
CA ASN A 239 3.77 22.29 5.65
C ASN A 239 3.34 20.88 6.07
N ALA A 240 4.26 19.91 6.12
CA ALA A 240 3.87 18.51 6.23
C ALA A 240 4.70 17.72 7.25
N GLU A 241 4.08 16.76 7.91
CA GLU A 241 4.72 15.65 8.59
C GLU A 241 4.52 14.37 7.77
N LEU A 242 5.62 13.87 7.22
CA LEU A 242 5.65 12.71 6.35
C LEU A 242 6.31 11.51 7.00
N HIS A 243 5.74 10.34 6.76
CA HIS A 243 6.41 9.06 6.93
C HIS A 243 6.47 8.33 5.59
N VAL A 244 7.67 8.05 5.09
CA VAL A 244 7.91 7.25 3.89
C VAL A 244 8.51 5.91 4.32
N LEU A 245 7.70 4.86 4.25
CA LEU A 245 8.02 3.54 4.74
C LEU A 245 8.03 2.54 3.58
N ASN A 246 9.12 1.79 3.44
CA ASN A 246 9.18 0.64 2.52
C ASN A 246 8.75 0.93 1.07
N CYS A 247 8.91 2.17 0.61
CA CYS A 247 8.55 2.53 -0.76
C CYS A 247 9.66 2.07 -1.73
N TYR A 248 9.28 1.84 -2.99
CA TYR A 248 10.18 1.44 -4.05
C TYR A 248 10.18 2.49 -5.16
N TYR A 249 11.37 2.92 -5.59
CA TYR A 249 11.54 3.93 -6.62
C TYR A 249 12.41 3.39 -7.75
N LYS A 250 11.79 3.20 -8.92
CA LYS A 250 12.47 2.67 -10.11
C LYS A 250 11.88 3.29 -11.37
N THR A 251 12.57 4.27 -11.94
CA THR A 251 12.18 4.99 -13.15
C THR A 251 13.38 5.23 -14.04
N SER A 252 13.22 5.05 -15.36
CA SER A 252 14.26 5.33 -16.35
C SER A 252 14.36 6.79 -16.78
N VAL A 253 13.47 7.64 -16.25
CA VAL A 253 13.42 9.05 -16.62
C VAL A 253 14.67 9.79 -16.17
N SER A 254 15.40 10.35 -17.15
CA SER A 254 16.62 11.13 -16.91
C SER A 254 16.37 12.29 -15.96
N GLY A 255 17.23 12.45 -14.95
CA GLY A 255 17.14 13.52 -13.95
C GLY A 255 15.88 13.44 -13.08
N ALA A 256 15.34 12.25 -12.84
CA ALA A 256 14.21 12.08 -11.94
C ALA A 256 14.59 12.43 -10.48
N SER A 257 13.66 13.05 -9.76
CA SER A 257 13.82 13.44 -8.35
C SER A 257 12.73 12.83 -7.49
N ALA A 258 13.10 12.16 -6.40
CA ALA A 258 12.15 11.54 -5.50
C ALA A 258 11.51 12.57 -4.54
N ILE A 259 12.08 12.72 -3.35
CA ILE A 259 11.45 13.47 -2.26
C ILE A 259 11.83 14.95 -2.37
N GLY A 260 10.85 15.82 -2.63
CA GLY A 260 11.04 17.26 -2.68
C GLY A 260 10.44 17.95 -1.45
N LEU A 261 11.25 18.58 -0.60
CA LEU A 261 10.76 19.18 0.64
C LEU A 261 10.93 20.69 0.63
N GLY A 262 9.82 21.42 0.65
CA GLY A 262 9.77 22.84 0.99
C GLY A 262 9.31 23.03 2.43
N ALA A 263 9.77 24.10 3.09
CA ALA A 263 9.34 24.33 4.47
C ALA A 263 7.87 24.77 4.55
N GLY A 264 7.47 25.68 3.65
CA GLY A 264 6.21 26.41 3.82
C GLY A 264 6.25 27.26 5.10
N ASN A 265 5.11 27.78 5.54
CA ASN A 265 5.05 28.63 6.73
C ASN A 265 4.99 27.84 8.05
N SER A 266 4.61 26.56 8.00
CA SER A 266 4.44 25.70 9.18
C SER A 266 5.55 24.66 9.36
N GLY A 267 6.48 24.58 8.40
CA GLY A 267 7.60 23.64 8.43
C GLY A 267 7.24 22.23 7.96
N THR A 268 8.27 21.48 7.56
CA THR A 268 8.12 20.14 6.99
C THR A 268 9.11 19.15 7.59
N THR A 269 8.62 18.00 8.04
CA THR A 269 9.43 16.88 8.53
C THR A 269 9.16 15.63 7.71
N CYS A 270 10.19 14.87 7.36
CA CYS A 270 10.05 13.60 6.64
C CYS A 270 10.93 12.52 7.27
N TYR A 271 10.31 11.47 7.81
CA TYR A 271 11.02 10.28 8.24
C TYR A 271 10.94 9.22 7.15
N VAL A 272 12.08 8.79 6.63
CA VAL A 272 12.19 7.80 5.55
C VAL A 272 12.83 6.55 6.11
N GLU A 273 12.12 5.43 6.13
CA GLU A 273 12.66 4.17 6.62
C GLU A 273 12.46 2.98 5.67
N ASN A 274 13.47 2.11 5.65
CA ASN A 274 13.53 0.88 4.86
C ASN A 274 13.09 1.03 3.40
N THR A 275 13.38 2.17 2.78
CA THR A 275 12.93 2.51 1.43
C THR A 275 14.04 2.23 0.41
N ASN A 276 13.67 1.78 -0.79
CA ASN A 276 14.63 1.42 -1.85
C ASN A 276 14.54 2.39 -3.03
N PHE A 277 15.61 3.17 -3.22
CA PHE A 277 15.82 4.11 -4.31
C PHE A 277 16.69 3.50 -5.42
N GLU A 278 16.23 2.42 -6.03
CA GLU A 278 17.03 1.63 -6.99
C GLU A 278 17.47 2.44 -8.21
N GLN A 279 16.55 3.22 -8.79
CA GLN A 279 16.81 4.01 -9.99
C GLN A 279 16.25 5.42 -9.86
N ILE A 280 16.88 6.21 -8.97
CA ILE A 280 16.62 7.64 -8.77
C ILE A 280 17.94 8.40 -8.67
N THR A 281 18.07 9.46 -9.44
CA THR A 281 19.27 10.31 -9.44
C THR A 281 19.28 11.27 -8.24
N ASN A 282 18.15 11.93 -7.98
CA ASN A 282 18.04 12.92 -6.90
C ASN A 282 17.07 12.44 -5.82
N ILE A 283 17.58 11.79 -4.77
CA ILE A 283 16.74 11.19 -3.72
C ILE A 283 16.02 12.25 -2.87
N SER A 284 16.74 13.29 -2.47
CA SER A 284 16.22 14.40 -1.68
C SER A 284 16.57 15.72 -2.38
N THR A 285 15.56 16.52 -2.69
CA THR A 285 15.70 17.84 -3.32
C THR A 285 15.03 18.90 -2.46
N PRO A 286 15.77 19.56 -1.56
CA PRO A 286 15.24 20.66 -0.76
C PRO A 286 14.77 21.82 -1.65
N VAL A 287 13.69 22.48 -1.25
CA VAL A 287 13.14 23.66 -1.89
C VAL A 287 13.13 24.80 -0.87
N ASN A 288 13.83 25.88 -1.18
CA ASN A 288 13.88 27.06 -0.31
C ASN A 288 12.59 27.88 -0.50
N GLU A 289 11.59 27.63 0.34
CA GLU A 289 10.29 28.32 0.32
C GLU A 289 9.66 28.40 1.71
N GLY A 290 9.00 29.52 2.01
CA GLY A 290 8.29 29.75 3.27
C GLY A 290 9.18 30.16 4.45
N THR A 291 8.58 30.31 5.62
CA THR A 291 9.24 30.78 6.86
C THR A 291 9.57 29.67 7.86
N GLY A 292 9.09 28.45 7.63
CA GLY A 292 9.36 27.29 8.48
C GLY A 292 10.74 26.68 8.24
N THR A 293 10.95 25.48 8.76
CA THR A 293 12.16 24.68 8.52
C THR A 293 11.84 23.37 7.83
N THR A 294 12.82 22.81 7.11
CA THR A 294 12.77 21.44 6.60
C THR A 294 13.63 20.53 7.47
N SER A 295 13.15 19.31 7.73
CA SER A 295 13.95 18.24 8.32
C SER A 295 13.64 16.91 7.65
N VAL A 296 14.67 16.12 7.40
CA VAL A 296 14.55 14.78 6.83
C VAL A 296 15.54 13.82 7.50
N LYS A 297 15.10 12.60 7.72
CA LYS A 297 15.92 11.52 8.27
C LYS A 297 15.74 10.25 7.45
N PHE A 298 16.85 9.65 7.03
CA PHE A 298 16.88 8.34 6.39
C PHE A 298 17.34 7.26 7.38
N ALA A 299 16.62 6.15 7.46
CA ALA A 299 16.95 5.00 8.30
C ALA A 299 16.80 3.70 7.52
N GLY A 300 17.85 2.88 7.43
CA GLY A 300 17.80 1.56 6.78
C GLY A 300 17.40 1.56 5.30
N SER A 301 17.54 2.70 4.61
CA SER A 301 17.18 2.85 3.19
C SER A 301 18.38 2.62 2.28
N ILE A 302 18.15 2.06 1.10
CA ILE A 302 19.18 1.77 0.10
C ILE A 302 18.94 2.51 -1.22
N LYS A 303 19.98 2.61 -2.03
CA LYS A 303 19.98 3.26 -3.34
C LYS A 303 20.82 2.51 -4.37
N GLY A 304 20.50 2.73 -5.63
CA GLY A 304 21.20 2.11 -6.76
C GLY A 304 20.90 0.62 -6.89
N THR A 305 21.23 0.06 -8.04
CA THR A 305 20.99 -1.37 -8.37
C THR A 305 21.79 -2.33 -7.50
N SER A 306 22.90 -1.90 -6.93
CA SER A 306 23.71 -2.68 -5.99
C SER A 306 23.25 -2.58 -4.54
N GLY A 307 22.25 -1.73 -4.23
CA GLY A 307 21.69 -1.58 -2.89
C GLY A 307 22.64 -0.97 -1.86
N ALA A 308 23.32 0.14 -2.20
CA ALA A 308 24.16 0.86 -1.25
C ALA A 308 23.32 1.66 -0.24
N ASP A 309 23.81 1.87 0.97
CA ASP A 309 23.09 2.67 1.97
C ASP A 309 22.89 4.13 1.53
N VAL A 310 21.73 4.70 1.89
CA VAL A 310 21.49 6.14 1.77
C VAL A 310 22.16 6.87 2.93
N THR A 311 23.23 7.60 2.62
CA THR A 311 23.99 8.41 3.60
C THR A 311 24.13 9.86 3.14
N GLY A 312 24.32 10.78 4.10
CA GLY A 312 24.66 12.18 3.82
C GLY A 312 23.51 13.07 3.33
N LEU A 313 22.26 12.59 3.40
CA LEU A 313 21.06 13.33 2.99
C LEU A 313 20.20 13.80 4.16
N ASP A 314 20.58 13.45 5.40
CA ASP A 314 19.87 13.89 6.60
C ASP A 314 19.99 15.41 6.78
N GLN A 315 18.90 16.06 7.18
CA GLN A 315 18.84 17.49 7.47
C GLN A 315 17.96 17.74 8.68
N GLY A 316 18.39 18.60 9.60
CA GLY A 316 17.60 18.96 10.78
C GLY A 316 17.24 17.75 11.66
N THR A 317 16.05 17.78 12.25
CA THR A 317 15.55 16.73 13.16
C THR A 317 14.19 16.25 12.70
N ALA A 318 14.14 15.09 12.03
CA ALA A 318 12.90 14.37 11.77
C ALA A 318 12.79 13.16 12.71
N LEU A 319 11.69 13.08 13.46
CA LEU A 319 11.47 12.03 14.45
C LEU A 319 10.81 10.80 13.81
N LYS A 320 11.13 9.64 14.35
CA LYS A 320 10.45 8.39 14.03
C LYS A 320 8.98 8.48 14.48
N PRO A 321 7.99 8.09 13.66
CA PRO A 321 6.59 8.06 14.08
C PRO A 321 6.32 7.14 15.28
N THR A 322 5.30 7.49 16.08
CA THR A 322 4.97 6.78 17.33
C THR A 322 3.79 5.82 17.23
N TYR A 323 3.01 5.87 16.14
CA TYR A 323 1.96 4.88 15.89
C TYR A 323 2.56 3.50 15.60
N ALA A 324 1.76 2.44 15.76
CA ALA A 324 2.18 1.08 15.41
C ALA A 324 2.11 0.87 13.89
N TYR A 325 3.12 0.21 13.33
CA TYR A 325 3.17 -0.17 11.92
C TYR A 325 4.12 -1.35 11.71
N THR A 326 3.97 -1.99 10.55
CA THR A 326 4.76 -3.14 10.15
C THR A 326 5.86 -2.71 9.19
N THR A 327 7.09 -3.12 9.48
CA THR A 327 8.24 -2.87 8.59
C THR A 327 8.58 -4.11 7.78
N MET A 328 8.98 -3.88 6.54
CA MET A 328 9.58 -4.87 5.64
C MET A 328 11.10 -4.68 5.62
N PRO A 329 11.92 -5.74 5.59
CA PRO A 329 13.35 -5.61 5.32
C PRO A 329 13.58 -4.90 3.99
N VAL A 330 14.48 -3.91 3.96
CA VAL A 330 14.73 -3.10 2.74
C VAL A 330 15.14 -3.95 1.52
N ALA A 331 15.81 -5.09 1.76
CA ALA A 331 16.19 -6.04 0.72
C ALA A 331 14.99 -6.71 0.02
N ASP A 332 13.84 -6.83 0.71
CA ASP A 332 12.63 -7.45 0.18
C ASP A 332 11.73 -6.46 -0.55
N VAL A 333 11.97 -5.15 -0.39
CA VAL A 333 11.11 -4.08 -0.91
C VAL A 333 10.96 -4.17 -2.42
N ALA A 334 12.07 -4.26 -3.16
CA ALA A 334 12.01 -4.31 -4.62
C ALA A 334 11.16 -5.49 -5.10
N THR A 335 11.39 -6.69 -4.58
CA THR A 335 10.67 -7.91 -4.96
C THR A 335 9.19 -7.86 -4.55
N SER A 336 8.90 -7.39 -3.35
CA SER A 336 7.54 -7.44 -2.79
C SER A 336 6.66 -6.34 -3.36
N VAL A 337 7.16 -5.10 -3.38
CA VAL A 337 6.40 -3.93 -3.82
C VAL A 337 6.17 -3.95 -5.32
N SER A 338 7.13 -4.43 -6.12
CA SER A 338 6.97 -4.51 -7.59
C SER A 338 6.28 -5.79 -8.09
N ASN A 339 5.86 -6.69 -7.19
CA ASN A 339 5.22 -7.93 -7.59
C ASN A 339 3.93 -7.64 -8.39
N ALA A 340 3.89 -8.09 -9.65
CA ALA A 340 2.79 -7.76 -10.56
C ALA A 340 1.43 -8.36 -10.18
N THR A 341 1.39 -9.40 -9.34
CA THR A 341 0.13 -10.10 -9.00
C THR A 341 -0.42 -9.75 -7.63
N CYS A 342 0.41 -9.23 -6.73
CA CYS A 342 0.02 -8.94 -5.34
C CYS A 342 0.72 -7.75 -4.69
N GLY A 343 1.73 -7.16 -5.35
CA GLY A 343 2.44 -5.99 -4.88
C GLY A 343 1.63 -4.72 -5.10
N ALA A 344 2.30 -3.57 -5.16
CA ALA A 344 1.64 -2.28 -5.27
C ALA A 344 0.84 -2.13 -6.58
N GLY A 345 -0.25 -1.36 -6.51
CA GLY A 345 -1.22 -1.18 -7.59
C GLY A 345 -2.50 -2.00 -7.37
N ALA A 346 -3.42 -1.95 -8.34
CA ALA A 346 -4.72 -2.62 -8.31
C ALA A 346 -4.60 -4.14 -8.53
N THR A 347 -3.96 -4.82 -7.58
CA THR A 347 -3.59 -6.24 -7.62
C THR A 347 -4.44 -7.12 -6.69
N LEU A 348 -5.31 -6.53 -5.87
CA LEU A 348 -6.16 -7.27 -4.94
C LEU A 348 -7.21 -8.08 -5.69
N GLN A 349 -7.53 -9.23 -5.13
CA GLN A 349 -8.63 -10.07 -5.56
C GLN A 349 -9.89 -9.68 -4.78
N VAL A 350 -10.85 -9.09 -5.47
CA VAL A 350 -12.11 -8.62 -4.89
C VAL A 350 -13.28 -9.36 -5.52
N SER A 351 -14.08 -10.02 -4.69
CA SER A 351 -15.30 -10.71 -5.14
C SER A 351 -16.46 -9.72 -5.36
N SER A 352 -17.52 -10.17 -6.04
CA SER A 352 -18.77 -9.39 -6.18
C SER A 352 -19.48 -9.10 -4.85
N ALA A 353 -19.12 -9.82 -3.78
CA ALA A 353 -19.59 -9.55 -2.42
C ALA A 353 -18.68 -8.56 -1.66
N GLY A 354 -17.65 -8.00 -2.29
CA GLY A 354 -16.70 -7.08 -1.67
C GLY A 354 -15.67 -7.73 -0.75
N VAL A 355 -15.58 -9.07 -0.73
CA VAL A 355 -14.52 -9.78 0.01
C VAL A 355 -13.19 -9.58 -0.71
N ILE A 356 -12.20 -9.07 0.03
CA ILE A 356 -10.86 -8.73 -0.46
C ILE A 356 -9.86 -9.81 -0.02
N SER A 357 -9.00 -10.22 -0.95
CA SER A 357 -7.87 -11.12 -0.70
C SER A 357 -6.68 -10.75 -1.59
N SER A 358 -5.52 -11.34 -1.31
CA SER A 358 -4.34 -11.21 -2.17
C SER A 358 -4.05 -12.54 -2.85
N SER A 359 -3.50 -12.48 -4.07
CA SER A 359 -3.03 -13.68 -4.79
C SER A 359 -1.76 -14.27 -4.16
N CYS A 360 -1.02 -13.47 -3.39
CA CYS A 360 0.10 -13.93 -2.58
C CYS A 360 -0.38 -14.35 -1.20
N ALA A 361 0.05 -15.53 -0.76
CA ALA A 361 -0.19 -15.95 0.60
C ALA A 361 0.55 -14.99 1.55
N PRO A 362 -0.11 -14.39 2.55
CA PRO A 362 0.63 -13.82 3.65
C PRO A 362 1.39 -14.99 4.28
N LEU A 363 2.72 -14.94 4.26
CA LEU A 363 3.59 -15.87 5.00
C LEU A 363 3.44 -15.72 6.53
N ALA A 364 2.41 -15.00 7.00
CA ALA A 364 2.24 -14.55 8.37
C ALA A 364 1.69 -15.70 9.19
N THR A 365 2.54 -16.24 10.07
CA THR A 365 2.19 -17.36 10.95
C THR A 365 1.25 -16.97 12.11
N ASN A 366 0.89 -15.69 12.27
CA ASN A 366 0.18 -15.22 13.47
C ASN A 366 -1.24 -14.68 13.22
N GLU A 367 -1.52 -13.99 12.10
CA GLU A 367 -2.84 -13.34 11.92
C GLU A 367 -3.95 -14.32 11.49
N VAL A 368 -3.63 -15.33 10.67
CA VAL A 368 -4.64 -16.30 10.15
C VAL A 368 -5.08 -17.33 11.20
N LEU A 369 -4.35 -17.48 12.31
CA LEU A 369 -4.73 -18.35 13.42
C LEU A 369 -5.89 -17.78 14.26
N SER A 370 -6.07 -16.46 14.24
CA SER A 370 -7.10 -15.76 15.01
C SER A 370 -8.52 -16.04 14.49
N GLN A 371 -8.71 -16.21 13.18
CA GLN A 371 -10.02 -16.42 12.56
C GLN A 371 -10.65 -17.79 12.88
N LEU A 372 -9.83 -18.80 13.20
CA LEU A 372 -10.29 -20.11 13.68
C LEU A 372 -10.04 -20.33 15.17
N GLY A 373 -9.52 -19.32 15.88
CA GLY A 373 -9.18 -19.43 17.30
C GLY A 373 -8.26 -20.61 17.58
N LEU A 374 -7.21 -20.83 16.79
CA LEU A 374 -6.35 -22.01 16.93
C LEU A 374 -4.99 -21.64 17.52
N LYS A 375 -4.48 -22.47 18.43
CA LYS A 375 -3.11 -22.41 18.94
C LYS A 375 -2.43 -23.75 18.70
N TYR A 376 -1.17 -23.76 18.29
CA TYR A 376 -0.41 -25.01 18.14
C TYR A 376 0.95 -24.91 18.82
N TYR A 377 1.46 -26.04 19.29
CA TYR A 377 2.77 -26.12 19.96
C TYR A 377 3.27 -27.58 20.03
N PRO A 378 4.59 -27.80 20.06
CA PRO A 378 5.64 -26.81 19.84
C PRO A 378 5.76 -26.42 18.34
N SER A 379 6.39 -25.28 18.05
CA SER A 379 6.73 -24.87 16.67
C SER A 379 7.86 -25.73 16.07
N ILE A 380 8.67 -26.35 16.92
CA ILE A 380 9.68 -27.36 16.60
C ILE A 380 9.22 -28.69 17.17
N VAL A 381 8.66 -29.54 16.31
CA VAL A 381 8.07 -30.83 16.64
C VAL A 381 9.12 -31.92 16.52
N LYS A 382 9.35 -32.68 17.59
CA LYS A 382 10.08 -33.95 17.51
C LYS A 382 9.13 -35.05 17.06
N ASP A 383 8.19 -35.44 17.92
CA ASP A 383 7.24 -36.51 17.61
C ASP A 383 5.78 -36.05 17.72
N ILE A 384 5.46 -35.11 18.61
CA ILE A 384 4.08 -34.73 18.92
C ILE A 384 3.83 -33.26 18.59
N LEU A 385 2.83 -33.00 17.77
CA LEU A 385 2.25 -31.68 17.52
C LEU A 385 0.91 -31.57 18.27
N ASN A 386 0.79 -30.57 19.15
CA ASN A 386 -0.45 -30.26 19.86
C ASN A 386 -1.16 -29.11 19.16
N ILE A 387 -2.47 -29.22 19.04
CA ILE A 387 -3.35 -28.22 18.44
C ILE A 387 -4.54 -28.00 19.37
N ASP A 388 -4.63 -26.79 19.91
CA ASP A 388 -5.72 -26.32 20.75
C ASP A 388 -6.71 -25.52 19.89
N PHE A 389 -7.96 -25.97 19.87
CA PHE A 389 -9.07 -25.26 19.24
C PHE A 389 -9.77 -24.41 20.33
N LEU A 390 -9.53 -23.10 20.32
CA LEU A 390 -10.07 -22.13 21.29
C LEU A 390 -11.50 -21.71 20.95
N ASP A 391 -11.95 -21.98 19.71
CA ASP A 391 -13.34 -21.82 19.34
C ASP A 391 -14.20 -22.91 20.02
N LYS A 392 -15.22 -22.51 20.78
CA LYS A 392 -16.11 -23.44 21.51
C LYS A 392 -17.07 -24.22 20.59
N SER A 393 -16.72 -24.40 19.32
CA SER A 393 -17.51 -25.12 18.33
C SER A 393 -17.11 -26.60 18.27
N SER A 394 -18.03 -27.47 17.84
CA SER A 394 -17.73 -28.88 17.50
C SER A 394 -17.89 -29.08 15.99
N GLY A 395 -17.12 -29.99 15.39
CA GLY A 395 -17.18 -30.19 13.94
C GLY A 395 -16.18 -31.20 13.43
N LYS A 396 -16.38 -31.65 12.18
CA LYS A 396 -15.39 -32.45 11.46
C LYS A 396 -14.23 -31.53 11.08
N THR A 397 -13.02 -31.93 11.46
CA THR A 397 -11.79 -31.20 11.17
C THR A 397 -10.88 -32.07 10.32
N ASP A 398 -10.49 -31.54 9.16
CA ASP A 398 -9.56 -32.16 8.23
C ASP A 398 -8.23 -31.42 8.30
N LEU A 399 -7.15 -32.13 8.64
CA LEU A 399 -5.78 -31.63 8.65
C LEU A 399 -5.01 -32.25 7.49
N LYS A 400 -4.31 -31.42 6.71
CA LYS A 400 -3.48 -31.84 5.59
C LYS A 400 -2.10 -31.22 5.75
N PHE A 401 -1.09 -32.07 5.78
CA PHE A 401 0.31 -31.69 5.95
C PHE A 401 1.02 -31.72 4.61
N TYR A 402 1.68 -30.64 4.24
CA TYR A 402 2.44 -30.51 3.00
C TYR A 402 3.89 -30.18 3.32
N SER A 403 4.82 -30.74 2.54
CA SER A 403 6.22 -30.29 2.55
C SER A 403 6.33 -28.91 1.89
N VAL A 404 7.48 -28.24 2.05
CA VAL A 404 7.77 -26.95 1.39
C VAL A 404 7.73 -27.00 -0.14
N THR A 405 7.81 -28.20 -0.73
CA THR A 405 7.70 -28.40 -2.18
C THR A 405 6.24 -28.58 -2.64
N GLY A 406 5.27 -28.51 -1.71
CA GLY A 406 3.84 -28.68 -1.99
C GLY A 406 3.37 -30.15 -1.99
N GLN A 407 4.28 -31.12 -1.79
CA GLN A 407 3.90 -32.54 -1.70
C GLN A 407 3.14 -32.83 -0.40
N LYS A 408 1.95 -33.44 -0.51
CA LYS A 408 1.17 -33.88 0.65
C LYS A 408 1.87 -35.04 1.35
N ALA A 409 2.22 -34.84 2.63
CA ALA A 409 2.94 -35.80 3.45
C ALA A 409 2.03 -36.64 4.36
N LEU A 410 0.97 -36.03 4.90
CA LEU A 410 0.04 -36.69 5.82
C LEU A 410 -1.35 -36.04 5.72
N SER A 411 -2.41 -36.79 6.00
CA SER A 411 -3.75 -36.24 6.21
C SER A 411 -4.42 -36.92 7.39
N VAL A 412 -5.09 -36.15 8.23
CA VAL A 412 -5.82 -36.62 9.42
C VAL A 412 -7.20 -36.00 9.40
N SER A 413 -8.24 -36.82 9.49
CA SER A 413 -9.63 -36.37 9.60
C SER A 413 -10.22 -36.84 10.92
N LYS A 414 -10.66 -35.92 11.77
CA LYS A 414 -11.23 -36.25 13.08
C LYS A 414 -12.39 -35.30 13.42
N LYS A 415 -13.41 -35.82 14.09
CA LYS A 415 -14.41 -34.97 14.76
C LYS A 415 -13.79 -34.43 16.05
N ILE A 416 -13.71 -33.11 16.18
CA ILE A 416 -13.16 -32.42 17.34
C ILE A 416 -14.31 -31.81 18.14
N ASN A 417 -14.40 -32.15 19.43
CA ASN A 417 -15.39 -31.59 20.34
C ASN A 417 -14.96 -30.21 20.87
N SER A 418 -15.91 -29.46 21.45
CA SER A 418 -15.65 -28.12 21.99
C SER A 418 -14.56 -28.17 23.07
N GLY A 419 -13.50 -27.37 22.92
CA GLY A 419 -12.37 -27.30 23.86
C GLY A 419 -11.44 -28.52 23.87
N GLU A 420 -11.63 -29.48 22.96
CA GLU A 420 -10.76 -30.65 22.84
C GLU A 420 -9.38 -30.27 22.26
N LYS A 421 -8.32 -30.76 22.90
CA LYS A 421 -6.94 -30.65 22.39
C LYS A 421 -6.63 -31.83 21.49
N LEU A 422 -6.07 -31.56 20.32
CA LEU A 422 -5.64 -32.59 19.38
C LEU A 422 -4.14 -32.81 19.49
N ASN A 423 -3.75 -34.04 19.83
CA ASN A 423 -2.35 -34.47 19.86
C ASN A 423 -2.09 -35.37 18.65
N LEU A 424 -1.20 -34.94 17.76
CA LEU A 424 -0.84 -35.66 16.55
C LEU A 424 0.57 -36.21 16.64
N ASN A 425 0.71 -37.52 16.49
CA ASN A 425 2.01 -38.16 16.37
C ASN A 425 2.50 -38.04 14.92
N LEU A 426 3.56 -37.26 14.75
CA LEU A 426 4.25 -36.97 13.50
C LEU A 426 5.64 -37.63 13.44
N GLY A 427 5.96 -38.56 14.33
CA GLY A 427 7.29 -39.21 14.39
C GLY A 427 7.73 -39.85 13.07
N ASN A 428 6.78 -40.30 12.25
CA ASN A 428 7.04 -40.89 10.93
C ASN A 428 7.30 -39.87 9.81
N LEU A 429 7.12 -38.56 10.06
CA LEU A 429 7.48 -37.52 9.11
C LEU A 429 9.01 -37.30 9.12
N PRO A 430 9.67 -37.28 7.94
CA PRO A 430 11.07 -36.88 7.84
C PRO A 430 11.32 -35.48 8.42
N ALA A 431 12.53 -35.25 8.92
CA ALA A 431 12.94 -33.91 9.35
C ALA A 431 12.79 -32.90 8.19
N GLY A 432 12.23 -31.73 8.49
CA GLY A 432 11.92 -30.74 7.47
C GLY A 432 10.88 -29.72 7.90
N VAL A 433 10.58 -28.80 7.00
CA VAL A 433 9.54 -27.79 7.21
C VAL A 433 8.23 -28.27 6.59
N TYR A 434 7.15 -28.16 7.36
CA TYR A 434 5.82 -28.56 6.93
C TYR A 434 4.80 -27.45 7.12
N ILE A 435 3.81 -27.42 6.23
CA ILE A 435 2.63 -26.57 6.32
C ILE A 435 1.45 -27.49 6.64
N CYS A 436 0.77 -27.22 7.75
CA CYS A 436 -0.48 -27.88 8.12
C CYS A 436 -1.65 -26.98 7.71
N ASN A 437 -2.45 -27.43 6.75
CA ASN A 437 -3.74 -26.84 6.42
C ASN A 437 -4.82 -27.50 7.27
N VAL A 438 -5.65 -26.70 7.93
CA VAL A 438 -6.75 -27.15 8.79
C VAL A 438 -8.05 -26.63 8.22
N THR A 439 -8.96 -27.52 7.83
CA THR A 439 -10.30 -27.20 7.35
C THR A 439 -11.34 -27.66 8.37
N ARG A 440 -12.25 -26.77 8.76
CA ARG A 440 -13.35 -27.06 9.70
C ARG A 440 -14.55 -26.16 9.37
N ASN A 441 -15.75 -26.74 9.23
CA ASN A 441 -16.99 -26.00 8.96
C ASN A 441 -16.85 -24.99 7.80
N GLU A 442 -16.28 -25.44 6.67
CA GLU A 442 -16.01 -24.65 5.45
C GLU A 442 -15.00 -23.50 5.60
N LYS A 443 -14.44 -23.30 6.79
CA LYS A 443 -13.32 -22.39 7.03
C LYS A 443 -12.01 -23.15 6.98
N SER A 444 -10.97 -22.54 6.41
CA SER A 444 -9.62 -23.10 6.39
C SER A 444 -8.59 -22.13 6.94
N THR A 445 -7.64 -22.62 7.72
CA THR A 445 -6.43 -21.90 8.13
C THR A 445 -5.21 -22.75 7.83
N SER A 446 -4.02 -22.17 7.90
CA SER A 446 -2.78 -22.92 7.76
C SER A 446 -1.71 -22.38 8.70
N PHE A 447 -0.86 -23.27 9.19
CA PHE A 447 0.30 -22.90 9.99
C PHE A 447 1.51 -23.75 9.64
N LYS A 448 2.71 -23.25 9.94
CA LYS A 448 3.98 -23.91 9.65
C LYS A 448 4.64 -24.41 10.93
N PHE A 449 5.27 -25.57 10.86
CA PHE A 449 6.11 -26.11 11.94
C PHE A 449 7.35 -26.79 11.35
N ILE A 450 8.35 -27.00 12.21
CA ILE A 450 9.59 -27.70 11.85
C ILE A 450 9.56 -29.09 12.50
N LYS A 451 9.65 -30.15 11.70
CA LYS A 451 9.89 -31.51 12.18
C LYS A 451 11.40 -31.72 12.35
N LYS A 452 11.83 -32.13 13.53
CA LYS A 452 13.22 -32.56 13.82
C LYS A 452 13.36 -34.06 13.82
#